data_AF-A0A1I7SKF2-F1
#
_entry.id   AF-A0A1I7SKF2-F1
#
_cell.length_a   1.000
_cell.length_b   1.000
_cell.length_c   1.000
_cell.angle_alpha   90.00
_cell.angle_beta   90.00
_cell.angle_gamma   90.00
#
_symmetry.space_group_name_H-M   'P 1'
#
loop_
_entity.id
_entity.type
_entity.pdbx_description
1 polymer ?
#
loop_
_entity_poly.entity_id
_entity_poly.type
_entity_poly.pdbx_seq_one_letter_code
_entity_poly.pdbx_strand_id
1 'polypeptide(L)'
;MENLKKSLEKARNKLKRIKQRKIKLAEMCRNLARQARPTESPTPPVFPQSSEVEVLKNQLVQLTQEMTQLRLRNSELEKKLEKAERALALSSPRKRKKIDELGVKQRAERIARLEKNIGESMEIRPETPESDVEVALFIKNAYRLTEFQYKGLQKFAVNWSPLHHVKQREKDLIEAAGGLDTTEASVGWTNPSMAFGLYVQRLVETAWSTRMPDAVDVVIVADGGGDGAANLVKMGLFIPTGVPAPQSPFNVLLLSAYTGKESRENLITFCEKGLDFLNRLCKDKKFEVAGRQIACRVLLCSDLKVVPLILGIKAAGATQFCPNCTVERAEHKRAMTTDAGKRDLQRSSDKSSAGRCSVSPTTLPPGG
;
A
#
# COMPACT_ATOMS: atom_id res chain seq x y z
N MET A 1 35.65 -7.25 22.82
CA MET A 1 35.39 -7.22 21.37
C MET A 1 35.11 -8.60 20.79
N GLU A 2 36.04 -9.55 20.89
CA GLU A 2 35.87 -10.88 20.28
C GLU A 2 34.70 -11.70 20.88
N ASN A 3 34.49 -11.60 22.19
CA ASN A 3 33.33 -12.22 22.85
C ASN A 3 31.97 -11.64 22.40
N LEU A 4 31.92 -10.36 22.03
CA LEU A 4 30.71 -9.71 21.49
C LEU A 4 30.44 -10.18 20.05
N LYS A 5 31.48 -10.30 19.22
CA LYS A 5 31.38 -10.84 17.85
C LYS A 5 30.90 -12.30 17.86
N LYS A 6 31.50 -13.14 18.71
CA LYS A 6 31.07 -14.54 18.91
C LYS A 6 29.61 -14.65 19.41
N SER A 7 29.19 -13.75 20.30
CA SER A 7 27.81 -13.73 20.82
C SER A 7 26.79 -13.30 19.75
N LEU A 8 27.15 -12.32 18.92
CA LEU A 8 26.32 -11.83 17.82
C LEU A 8 26.20 -12.85 16.69
N GLU A 9 27.28 -13.56 16.39
CA GLU A 9 27.27 -14.67 15.43
C GLU A 9 26.40 -15.85 15.91
N LYS A 10 26.50 -16.24 17.19
CA LYS A 10 25.60 -17.22 17.81
C LYS A 10 24.13 -16.80 17.70
N ALA A 11 23.82 -15.52 17.93
CA ALA A 11 22.46 -15.00 17.85
C ALA A 11 21.92 -14.95 16.41
N ARG A 12 22.76 -14.59 15.41
CA ARG A 12 22.41 -14.67 13.98
C ARG A 12 22.16 -16.10 13.52
N ASN A 13 22.98 -17.06 13.97
CA ASN A 13 22.78 -18.48 13.66
C ASN A 13 21.49 -19.03 14.29
N LYS A 14 21.15 -18.62 15.52
CA LYS A 14 19.88 -18.96 16.16
C LYS A 14 18.69 -18.39 15.38
N LEU A 15 18.77 -17.14 14.92
CA LEU A 15 17.73 -16.50 14.10
C LEU A 15 17.52 -17.22 12.76
N LYS A 16 18.61 -17.65 12.09
CA LYS A 16 18.54 -18.40 10.84
C LYS A 16 17.84 -19.75 11.02
N ARG A 17 18.15 -20.48 12.11
CA ARG A 17 17.47 -21.74 12.47
C ARG A 17 15.97 -21.55 12.73
N ILE A 18 15.58 -20.51 13.47
CA ILE A 18 14.16 -20.21 13.75
C ILE A 18 13.41 -19.83 12.47
N LYS A 19 14.03 -19.04 11.58
CA LYS A 19 13.44 -18.70 10.28
C LYS A 19 13.16 -19.94 9.44
N GLN A 20 14.09 -20.90 9.39
CA GLN A 20 13.91 -22.17 8.69
C GLN A 20 12.78 -23.01 9.31
N ARG A 21 12.71 -23.10 10.65
CA ARG A 21 11.61 -23.80 11.35
C ARG A 21 10.24 -23.18 11.05
N LYS A 22 10.14 -21.84 11.03
CA LYS A 22 8.91 -21.13 10.69
C LYS A 22 8.45 -21.40 9.26
N ILE A 23 9.38 -21.46 8.30
CA ILE A 23 9.07 -21.81 6.91
C ILE A 23 8.52 -23.24 6.81
N LYS A 24 9.20 -24.21 7.45
CA LYS A 24 8.75 -25.62 7.48
C LYS A 24 7.37 -25.78 8.12
N LEU A 25 7.11 -25.13 9.26
CA LEU A 25 5.81 -25.16 9.93
C LEU A 25 4.69 -24.51 9.08
N ALA A 26 4.96 -23.37 8.45
CA ALA A 26 3.99 -22.73 7.57
C ALA A 26 3.70 -23.57 6.30
N GLU A 27 4.65 -24.39 5.85
CA GLU A 27 4.46 -25.34 4.76
C GLU A 27 3.65 -26.55 5.20
N MET A 28 3.91 -27.11 6.40
CA MET A 28 3.09 -28.17 6.99
C MET A 28 1.63 -27.75 7.19
N CYS A 29 1.37 -26.55 7.73
CA CYS A 29 0.00 -26.02 7.86
C CYS A 29 -0.70 -25.88 6.50
N ARG A 30 0.03 -25.47 5.45
CA ARG A 30 -0.52 -25.37 4.09
C ARG A 30 -0.82 -26.74 3.48
N ASN A 31 0.01 -27.74 3.73
CA ASN A 31 -0.21 -29.10 3.23
C ASN A 31 -1.41 -29.77 3.93
N LEU A 32 -1.56 -29.60 5.24
CA LEU A 32 -2.74 -30.07 5.98
C LEU A 32 -4.03 -29.38 5.51
N ALA A 33 -4.01 -28.07 5.27
CA ALA A 33 -5.15 -27.34 4.72
C ALA A 33 -5.54 -27.79 3.29
N ARG A 34 -4.58 -28.32 2.51
CA ARG A 34 -4.84 -28.88 1.17
C ARG A 34 -5.42 -30.29 1.21
N GLN A 35 -5.04 -31.11 2.20
CA GLN A 35 -5.62 -32.44 2.42
C GLN A 35 -7.09 -32.38 2.88
N ALA A 36 -7.53 -31.25 3.45
CA ALA A 36 -8.92 -31.04 3.89
C ALA A 36 -9.88 -30.59 2.76
N ARG A 37 -9.44 -30.53 1.49
CA ARG A 37 -10.34 -30.22 0.37
C ARG A 37 -11.09 -31.49 -0.09
N PRO A 38 -12.41 -31.43 -0.31
CA PRO A 38 -13.18 -32.58 -0.73
C PRO A 38 -12.74 -32.99 -2.14
N THR A 39 -12.20 -34.20 -2.27
CA THR A 39 -12.21 -34.92 -3.54
C THR A 39 -13.63 -35.45 -3.73
N GLU A 40 -14.13 -35.45 -4.97
CA GLU A 40 -15.48 -35.84 -5.38
C GLU A 40 -15.76 -37.35 -5.16
N SER A 41 -15.56 -37.85 -3.94
CA SER A 41 -15.88 -39.20 -3.51
C SER A 41 -16.97 -39.14 -2.43
N PRO A 42 -17.92 -40.10 -2.38
CA PRO A 42 -19.06 -40.06 -1.46
C PRO A 42 -18.70 -40.39 0.00
N THR A 43 -17.44 -40.67 0.32
CA THR A 43 -17.02 -40.99 1.68
C THR A 43 -16.72 -39.72 2.47
N PRO A 44 -17.32 -39.49 3.66
CA PRO A 44 -17.08 -38.28 4.45
C PRO A 44 -15.59 -38.10 4.76
N PRO A 45 -14.99 -36.93 4.50
CA PRO A 45 -13.60 -36.69 4.86
C PRO A 45 -13.48 -36.77 6.38
N VAL A 46 -12.63 -37.69 6.85
CA VAL A 46 -12.17 -37.72 8.24
C VAL A 46 -11.33 -36.46 8.43
N PHE A 47 -11.92 -35.43 9.02
CA PHE A 47 -11.22 -34.18 9.33
C PHE A 47 -9.99 -34.49 10.20
N PRO A 48 -8.79 -34.02 9.85
CA PRO A 48 -7.65 -34.08 10.76
C PRO A 48 -8.05 -33.37 12.06
N GLN A 49 -7.83 -34.06 13.19
CA GLN A 49 -8.31 -33.63 14.51
C GLN A 49 -7.94 -32.17 14.78
N SER A 50 -8.92 -31.37 15.20
CA SER A 50 -8.79 -29.93 15.48
C SER A 50 -7.61 -29.60 16.42
N SER A 51 -7.21 -30.56 17.25
CA SER A 51 -6.08 -30.48 18.17
C SER A 51 -4.72 -30.27 17.49
N GLU A 52 -4.41 -30.94 16.38
CA GLU A 52 -3.08 -30.85 15.74
C GLU A 52 -2.88 -29.51 15.04
N VAL A 53 -3.92 -29.00 14.35
CA VAL A 53 -3.88 -27.69 13.69
C VAL A 53 -3.75 -26.57 14.72
N GLU A 54 -4.42 -26.70 15.85
CA GLU A 54 -4.36 -25.73 16.95
C GLU A 54 -2.98 -25.74 17.64
N VAL A 55 -2.38 -26.91 17.83
CA VAL A 55 -0.99 -27.05 18.33
C VAL A 55 0.00 -26.39 17.37
N LEU A 56 -0.11 -26.62 16.06
CA LEU A 56 0.78 -26.01 15.06
C LEU A 56 0.60 -24.49 14.98
N LYS A 57 -0.63 -23.99 15.12
CA LYS A 57 -0.92 -22.55 15.19
C LYS A 57 -0.28 -21.90 16.41
N ASN A 58 -0.39 -22.55 17.58
CA ASN A 58 0.23 -22.06 18.82
C ASN A 58 1.77 -22.07 18.74
N GLN A 59 2.36 -23.11 18.15
CA GLN A 59 3.81 -23.17 17.90
C GLN A 59 4.28 -22.05 16.94
N LEU A 60 3.48 -21.72 15.92
CA LEU A 60 3.80 -20.63 14.99
C LEU A 60 3.75 -19.25 15.66
N VAL A 61 2.80 -19.04 16.56
CA VAL A 61 2.70 -17.81 17.37
C VAL A 61 3.91 -17.69 18.30
N GLN A 62 4.26 -18.75 19.01
CA GLN A 62 5.42 -18.79 19.92
C GLN A 62 6.73 -18.49 19.17
N LEU A 63 6.97 -19.14 18.03
CA LEU A 63 8.16 -18.89 17.20
C LEU A 63 8.20 -17.46 16.63
N THR A 64 7.03 -16.86 16.40
CA THR A 64 6.96 -15.47 15.94
C THR A 64 7.34 -14.51 17.05
N GLN A 65 6.91 -14.75 18.29
CA GLN A 65 7.31 -13.97 19.46
C GLN A 65 8.83 -14.10 19.73
N GLU A 66 9.37 -15.34 19.69
CA GLU A 66 10.81 -15.58 19.84
C GLU A 66 11.64 -14.88 18.76
N MET A 67 11.18 -14.87 17.51
CA MET A 67 11.86 -14.17 16.42
C MET A 67 11.92 -12.66 16.68
N THR A 68 10.83 -12.06 17.16
CA THR A 68 10.78 -10.63 17.47
C THR A 68 11.75 -10.27 18.60
N GLN A 69 11.77 -11.05 19.69
CA GLN A 69 12.70 -10.84 20.80
C GLN A 69 14.17 -10.97 20.38
N LEU A 70 14.49 -11.96 19.53
CA LEU A 70 15.85 -12.12 19.02
C LEU A 70 16.29 -11.00 18.08
N ARG A 71 15.37 -10.42 17.30
CA ARG A 71 15.67 -9.23 16.48
C ARG A 71 16.02 -8.03 17.35
N LEU A 72 15.26 -7.78 18.41
CA LEU A 72 15.53 -6.71 19.36
C LEU A 72 16.91 -6.89 20.02
N ARG A 73 17.19 -8.10 20.52
CA ARG A 73 18.49 -8.43 21.14
C ARG A 73 19.67 -8.30 20.16
N ASN A 74 19.48 -8.67 18.88
CA ASN A 74 20.52 -8.48 17.86
C ASN A 74 20.80 -7.00 17.61
N SER A 75 19.75 -6.18 17.48
CA SER A 75 19.88 -4.73 17.33
C SER A 75 20.63 -4.10 18.51
N GLU A 76 20.34 -4.53 19.74
CA GLU A 76 21.08 -4.05 20.92
C GLU A 76 22.57 -4.47 20.91
N LEU A 77 22.87 -5.71 20.53
CA LEU A 77 24.25 -6.18 20.42
C LEU A 77 25.03 -5.47 19.31
N GLU A 78 24.37 -5.14 18.20
CA GLU A 78 24.95 -4.34 17.12
C GLU A 78 25.29 -2.92 17.60
N LYS A 79 24.36 -2.26 18.30
CA LYS A 79 24.61 -0.94 18.91
C LYS A 79 25.76 -0.98 19.93
N LYS A 80 25.85 -2.03 20.75
CA LYS A 80 26.94 -2.22 21.72
C LYS A 80 28.29 -2.46 21.03
N LEU A 81 28.30 -3.23 19.94
CA LEU A 81 29.49 -3.47 19.14
C LEU A 81 29.98 -2.17 18.48
N GLU A 82 29.06 -1.40 17.89
CA GLU A 82 29.38 -0.13 17.25
C GLU A 82 29.95 0.90 18.24
N LYS A 83 29.35 1.02 19.44
CA LYS A 83 29.92 1.86 20.52
C LYS A 83 31.31 1.41 20.94
N ALA A 84 31.54 0.09 21.07
CA ALA A 84 32.85 -0.44 21.44
C ALA A 84 33.90 -0.22 20.33
N GLU A 85 33.51 -0.32 19.06
CA GLU A 85 34.37 -0.03 17.90
C GLU A 85 34.75 1.45 17.82
N ARG A 86 33.79 2.35 18.04
CA ARG A 86 34.03 3.81 18.11
C ARG A 86 34.95 4.17 19.28
N ALA A 87 34.73 3.59 20.46
CA ALA A 87 35.60 3.81 21.63
C ALA A 87 37.04 3.36 21.39
N LEU A 88 37.24 2.22 20.70
CA LEU A 88 38.57 1.71 20.32
C LEU A 88 39.26 2.56 19.25
N ALA A 89 38.49 3.15 18.33
CA ALA A 89 39.01 4.04 17.28
C ALA A 89 39.49 5.39 17.83
N LEU A 90 39.03 5.80 19.01
CA LEU A 90 39.40 7.06 19.67
C LEU A 90 40.66 6.94 20.55
N SER A 91 41.18 5.73 20.82
CA SER A 91 42.22 5.50 21.83
C SER A 91 43.66 5.35 21.32
N SER A 92 43.98 5.61 20.03
CA SER A 92 45.39 5.66 19.58
C SER A 92 45.59 6.28 18.17
N PRO A 93 46.36 7.38 18.03
CA PRO A 93 46.69 8.00 16.74
C PRO A 93 47.52 7.10 15.80
N ARG A 94 48.33 6.19 16.34
CA ARG A 94 49.22 5.32 15.53
C ARG A 94 48.50 4.14 14.86
N LYS A 95 47.24 3.85 15.21
CA LYS A 95 46.46 2.73 14.61
C LYS A 95 45.56 3.14 13.44
N ARG A 96 45.29 4.43 13.20
CA ARG A 96 44.42 4.88 12.09
C ARG A 96 44.92 4.43 10.71
N LYS A 97 46.21 4.64 10.40
CA LYS A 97 46.78 4.24 9.10
C LYS A 97 46.70 2.72 8.81
N LYS A 98 47.00 1.88 9.80
CA LYS A 98 46.95 0.41 9.64
C LYS A 98 45.53 -0.15 9.58
N ILE A 99 44.56 0.48 10.26
CA ILE A 99 43.14 0.07 10.22
C ILE A 99 42.50 0.49 8.91
N ASP A 100 42.85 1.65 8.35
CA ASP A 100 42.34 2.07 7.05
C ASP A 100 42.84 1.15 5.92
N GLU A 101 44.11 0.74 5.94
CA GLU A 101 44.66 -0.21 4.95
C GLU A 101 44.09 -1.64 5.08
N LEU A 102 43.98 -2.17 6.30
CA LEU A 102 43.36 -3.48 6.55
C LEU A 102 41.85 -3.46 6.31
N GLY A 103 41.18 -2.35 6.62
CA GLY A 103 39.76 -2.13 6.38
C GLY A 103 39.44 -2.06 4.89
N VAL A 104 40.28 -1.40 4.09
CA VAL A 104 40.15 -1.37 2.63
C VAL A 104 40.36 -2.76 2.02
N LYS A 105 41.41 -3.50 2.44
CA LYS A 105 41.64 -4.87 1.94
C LYS A 105 40.55 -5.87 2.34
N GLN A 106 40.11 -5.87 3.60
CA GLN A 106 39.02 -6.75 4.04
C GLN A 106 37.68 -6.38 3.39
N ARG A 107 37.44 -5.08 3.13
CA ARG A 107 36.25 -4.64 2.42
C ARG A 107 36.29 -5.06 0.96
N ALA A 108 37.43 -4.97 0.28
CA ALA A 108 37.63 -5.46 -1.07
C ALA A 108 37.43 -6.99 -1.16
N GLU A 109 38.01 -7.77 -0.26
CA GLU A 109 37.81 -9.23 -0.23
C GLU A 109 36.37 -9.62 0.09
N ARG A 110 35.69 -8.87 0.97
CA ARG A 110 34.29 -9.13 1.33
C ARG A 110 33.35 -8.73 0.19
N ILE A 111 33.67 -7.67 -0.54
CA ILE A 111 32.99 -7.28 -1.78
C ILE A 111 33.20 -8.37 -2.84
N ALA A 112 34.43 -8.84 -3.08
CA ALA A 112 34.69 -9.92 -4.03
C ALA A 112 33.98 -11.25 -3.69
N ARG A 113 33.89 -11.61 -2.39
CA ARG A 113 33.11 -12.79 -1.96
C ARG A 113 31.61 -12.59 -2.07
N LEU A 114 31.11 -11.35 -1.90
CA LEU A 114 29.70 -11.02 -2.11
C LEU A 114 29.36 -11.01 -3.61
N GLU A 115 30.23 -10.44 -4.45
CA GLU A 115 30.12 -10.47 -5.91
C GLU A 115 30.08 -11.91 -6.44
N LYS A 116 30.96 -12.78 -5.94
CA LYS A 116 30.94 -14.21 -6.31
C LYS A 116 29.65 -14.93 -5.91
N ASN A 117 29.14 -14.69 -4.69
CA ASN A 117 27.93 -15.36 -4.18
C ASN A 117 26.62 -14.76 -4.72
N ILE A 118 26.59 -13.47 -5.09
CA ILE A 118 25.42 -12.81 -5.68
C ILE A 118 25.33 -13.15 -7.17
N GLY A 119 26.47 -13.18 -7.88
CA GLY A 119 26.52 -13.57 -9.30
C GLY A 119 26.03 -15.00 -9.56
N GLU A 120 26.21 -15.92 -8.60
CA GLU A 120 25.73 -17.31 -8.72
C GLU A 120 24.26 -17.51 -8.29
N SER A 121 23.61 -16.54 -7.63
CA SER A 121 22.28 -16.75 -7.00
C SER A 121 21.13 -15.87 -7.51
N MET A 122 21.39 -14.95 -8.44
CA MET A 122 20.35 -14.17 -9.13
C MET A 122 20.65 -14.04 -10.62
N GLU A 123 20.61 -15.15 -11.36
CA GLU A 123 20.28 -15.07 -12.79
C GLU A 123 18.77 -14.81 -12.91
N ILE A 124 18.37 -13.56 -12.75
CA ILE A 124 17.16 -13.07 -13.41
C ILE A 124 17.64 -12.66 -14.79
N ARG A 125 17.53 -13.55 -15.77
CA ARG A 125 17.72 -13.23 -17.18
C ARG A 125 16.35 -13.04 -17.82
N PRO A 126 15.91 -11.81 -18.09
CA PRO A 126 14.79 -11.56 -18.98
C PRO A 126 15.21 -11.81 -20.44
N GLU A 127 14.25 -12.18 -21.29
CA GLU A 127 14.50 -12.59 -22.67
C GLU A 127 14.82 -11.42 -23.62
N THR A 128 14.59 -10.15 -23.21
CA THR A 128 14.83 -8.95 -24.03
C THR A 128 15.26 -7.71 -23.23
N PRO A 129 16.01 -6.74 -23.83
CA PRO A 129 16.53 -5.55 -23.13
C PRO A 129 15.45 -4.56 -22.63
N GLU A 130 14.30 -4.52 -23.28
CA GLU A 130 13.15 -3.69 -22.88
C GLU A 130 12.42 -4.30 -21.67
N SER A 131 12.43 -5.64 -21.57
CA SER A 131 11.96 -6.36 -20.39
C SER A 131 12.82 -6.07 -19.16
N ASP A 132 14.13 -5.84 -19.34
CA ASP A 132 15.05 -5.51 -18.24
C ASP A 132 14.68 -4.20 -17.53
N VAL A 133 14.37 -3.15 -18.28
CA VAL A 133 14.05 -1.82 -17.71
C VAL A 133 12.71 -1.85 -16.97
N GLU A 134 11.71 -2.56 -17.51
CA GLU A 134 10.40 -2.74 -16.87
C GLU A 134 10.51 -3.53 -15.56
N VAL A 135 11.26 -4.64 -15.57
CA VAL A 135 11.52 -5.44 -14.36
C VAL A 135 12.29 -4.62 -13.33
N ALA A 136 13.30 -3.85 -13.75
CA ALA A 136 14.07 -3.01 -12.86
C ALA A 136 13.23 -1.87 -12.25
N LEU A 137 12.36 -1.24 -13.04
CA LEU A 137 11.41 -0.23 -12.55
C LEU A 137 10.41 -0.84 -11.55
N PHE A 138 9.85 -2.00 -11.88
CA PHE A 138 8.98 -2.74 -10.98
C PHE A 138 9.65 -3.02 -9.64
N ILE A 139 10.88 -3.56 -9.64
CA ILE A 139 11.63 -3.86 -8.41
C ILE A 139 11.94 -2.58 -7.63
N LYS A 140 12.37 -1.50 -8.30
CA LYS A 140 12.59 -0.20 -7.67
C LYS A 140 11.34 0.25 -6.90
N ASN A 141 10.17 0.18 -7.52
CA ASN A 141 8.93 0.68 -6.96
C ASN A 141 8.31 -0.27 -5.92
N ALA A 142 8.30 -1.58 -6.18
CA ALA A 142 7.77 -2.59 -5.27
C ALA A 142 8.53 -2.65 -3.93
N TYR A 143 9.86 -2.50 -3.97
CA TYR A 143 10.71 -2.49 -2.78
C TYR A 143 11.03 -1.08 -2.26
N ARG A 144 10.47 -0.04 -2.87
CA ARG A 144 10.67 1.38 -2.50
C ARG A 144 12.16 1.75 -2.38
N LEU A 145 12.95 1.30 -3.35
CA LEU A 145 14.38 1.56 -3.36
C LEU A 145 14.64 3.05 -3.63
N THR A 146 15.45 3.67 -2.77
CA THR A 146 15.98 5.00 -3.07
C THR A 146 16.94 4.93 -4.25
N GLU A 147 17.18 6.06 -4.93
CA GLU A 147 18.17 6.11 -6.01
C GLU A 147 19.56 5.64 -5.56
N PHE A 148 19.94 5.95 -4.32
CA PHE A 148 21.20 5.49 -3.73
C PHE A 148 21.23 3.96 -3.56
N GLN A 149 20.14 3.37 -3.06
CA GLN A 149 20.02 1.92 -2.91
C GLN A 149 20.01 1.20 -4.26
N TYR A 150 19.29 1.75 -5.24
CA TYR A 150 19.24 1.24 -6.60
C TYR A 150 20.63 1.26 -7.25
N LYS A 151 21.33 2.41 -7.21
CA LYS A 151 22.73 2.52 -7.68
C LYS A 151 23.67 1.57 -6.93
N GLY A 152 23.39 1.32 -5.65
CA GLY A 152 24.08 0.32 -4.85
C GLY A 152 23.93 -1.08 -5.44
N LEU A 153 22.70 -1.51 -5.75
CA LEU A 153 22.43 -2.81 -6.37
C LEU A 153 23.05 -2.94 -7.76
N GLN A 154 23.00 -1.88 -8.56
CA GLN A 154 23.57 -1.86 -9.91
C GLN A 154 25.07 -2.20 -9.92
N LYS A 155 25.81 -1.92 -8.83
CA LYS A 155 27.23 -2.28 -8.71
C LYS A 155 27.49 -3.77 -8.52
N PHE A 156 26.49 -4.52 -8.05
CA PHE A 156 26.63 -5.94 -7.72
C PHE A 156 25.92 -6.87 -8.71
N ALA A 157 25.05 -6.33 -9.55
CA ALA A 157 24.27 -7.10 -10.51
C ALA A 157 24.83 -6.93 -11.93
N VAL A 158 25.15 -8.06 -12.58
CA VAL A 158 25.56 -8.09 -13.99
C VAL A 158 24.32 -7.78 -14.84
N ASN A 159 24.46 -6.91 -15.84
CA ASN A 159 23.39 -6.51 -16.78
C ASN A 159 22.17 -5.79 -16.14
N TRP A 160 22.32 -5.18 -14.96
CA TRP A 160 21.24 -4.39 -14.36
C TRP A 160 21.01 -3.07 -15.08
N SER A 161 19.75 -2.73 -15.37
CA SER A 161 19.41 -1.51 -16.12
C SER A 161 19.94 -0.24 -15.45
N PRO A 162 20.58 0.68 -16.21
CA PRO A 162 21.02 1.96 -15.67
C PRO A 162 19.88 2.78 -15.07
N LEU A 163 20.15 3.45 -13.94
CA LEU A 163 19.13 4.27 -13.26
C LEU A 163 18.50 5.31 -14.20
N HIS A 164 19.27 5.93 -15.10
CA HIS A 164 18.73 6.95 -16.01
C HIS A 164 17.73 6.37 -17.01
N HIS A 165 17.91 5.12 -17.48
CA HIS A 165 16.91 4.44 -18.30
C HIS A 165 15.63 4.16 -17.51
N VAL A 166 15.76 3.68 -16.27
CA VAL A 166 14.59 3.44 -15.39
C VAL A 166 13.83 4.73 -15.09
N LYS A 167 14.54 5.85 -14.83
CA LYS A 167 13.93 7.15 -14.61
C LYS A 167 13.25 7.69 -15.87
N GLN A 168 13.88 7.52 -17.03
CA GLN A 168 13.27 7.91 -18.30
C GLN A 168 11.99 7.10 -18.53
N ARG A 169 12.03 5.78 -18.32
CA ARG A 169 10.85 4.94 -18.48
C ARG A 169 9.72 5.31 -17.53
N GLU A 170 10.04 5.61 -16.27
CA GLU A 170 9.07 6.11 -15.29
C GLU A 170 8.43 7.41 -15.76
N LYS A 171 9.22 8.33 -16.32
CA LYS A 171 8.73 9.58 -16.91
C LYS A 171 7.83 9.31 -18.12
N ASP A 172 8.22 8.43 -19.04
CA ASP A 172 7.43 8.08 -20.22
C ASP A 172 6.06 7.50 -19.82
N LEU A 173 6.02 6.67 -18.77
CA LEU A 173 4.78 6.10 -18.24
C LEU A 173 3.88 7.19 -17.62
N ILE A 174 4.47 8.14 -16.90
CA ILE A 174 3.74 9.29 -16.33
C ILE A 174 3.17 10.18 -17.43
N GLU A 175 3.96 10.46 -18.48
CA GLU A 175 3.53 11.26 -19.62
C GLU A 175 2.42 10.56 -20.41
N ALA A 176 2.56 9.25 -20.65
CA ALA A 176 1.50 8.44 -21.28
C ALA A 176 0.21 8.41 -20.45
N ALA A 177 0.30 8.50 -19.12
CA ALA A 177 -0.83 8.63 -18.21
C ALA A 177 -1.43 10.05 -18.14
N GLY A 178 -0.90 10.98 -18.93
CA GLY A 178 -1.43 12.33 -19.05
C GLY A 178 -0.73 13.36 -18.17
N GLY A 179 0.43 13.02 -17.60
CA GLY A 179 1.35 13.93 -16.90
C GLY A 179 0.98 14.22 -15.44
N LEU A 180 1.97 14.68 -14.67
CA LEU A 180 1.79 15.13 -13.29
C LEU A 180 2.07 16.63 -13.17
N ASP A 181 1.23 17.28 -12.37
CA ASP A 181 1.39 18.64 -11.88
C ASP A 181 1.96 18.55 -10.46
N THR A 182 3.21 18.96 -10.28
CA THR A 182 3.91 18.90 -8.99
C THR A 182 4.30 20.29 -8.54
N THR A 183 3.83 20.67 -7.36
CA THR A 183 4.26 21.87 -6.64
C THR A 183 4.98 21.46 -5.35
N GLU A 184 5.50 22.43 -4.59
CA GLU A 184 6.06 22.14 -3.25
C GLU A 184 5.02 21.58 -2.28
N ALA A 185 3.74 21.91 -2.47
CA ALA A 185 2.65 21.57 -1.57
C ALA A 185 1.72 20.48 -2.11
N SER A 186 1.77 20.13 -3.40
CA SER A 186 0.80 19.22 -4.02
C SER A 186 1.37 18.42 -5.18
N VAL A 187 0.73 17.28 -5.43
CA VAL A 187 0.91 16.46 -6.63
C VAL A 187 -0.45 16.00 -7.13
N GLY A 188 -0.69 16.07 -8.43
CA GLY A 188 -1.90 15.53 -9.05
C GLY A 188 -1.73 15.30 -10.55
N TRP A 189 -2.64 14.54 -11.15
CA TRP A 189 -2.61 14.33 -12.60
C TRP A 189 -3.01 15.59 -13.36
N THR A 190 -2.26 15.95 -14.41
CA THR A 190 -2.68 17.02 -15.33
C THR A 190 -3.89 16.59 -16.16
N ASN A 191 -4.00 15.29 -16.47
CA ASN A 191 -5.19 14.72 -17.11
C ASN A 191 -5.66 13.45 -16.37
N PRO A 192 -6.47 13.60 -15.31
CA PRO A 192 -6.97 12.47 -14.52
C PRO A 192 -7.80 11.46 -15.32
N SER A 193 -8.46 11.91 -16.40
CA SER A 193 -9.22 11.03 -17.29
C SER A 193 -8.30 10.04 -18.02
N MET A 194 -7.15 10.49 -18.51
CA MET A 194 -6.17 9.64 -19.18
C MET A 194 -5.55 8.64 -18.20
N ALA A 195 -5.19 9.09 -17.00
CA ALA A 195 -4.69 8.24 -15.92
C ALA A 195 -5.72 7.16 -15.54
N PHE A 196 -6.99 7.52 -15.43
CA PHE A 196 -8.08 6.58 -15.17
C PHE A 196 -8.26 5.57 -16.32
N GLY A 197 -8.22 6.02 -17.58
CA GLY A 197 -8.30 5.13 -18.75
C GLY A 197 -7.19 4.08 -18.77
N LEU A 198 -5.94 4.48 -18.52
CA LEU A 198 -4.83 3.54 -18.40
C LEU A 198 -5.00 2.59 -17.20
N TYR A 199 -5.48 3.09 -16.06
CA TYR A 199 -5.77 2.24 -14.90
C TYR A 199 -6.80 1.16 -15.22
N VAL A 200 -7.90 1.51 -15.90
CA VAL A 200 -8.91 0.55 -16.35
C VAL A 200 -8.31 -0.44 -17.36
N GLN A 201 -7.52 0.03 -18.33
CA GLN A 201 -6.85 -0.84 -19.30
C GLN A 201 -5.93 -1.86 -18.61
N ARG A 202 -5.19 -1.44 -17.57
CA ARG A 202 -4.38 -2.36 -16.76
C ARG A 202 -5.23 -3.38 -16.02
N LEU A 203 -6.41 -3.02 -15.52
CA LEU A 203 -7.33 -3.99 -14.92
C LEU A 203 -7.88 -4.99 -15.94
N VAL A 204 -8.13 -4.56 -17.18
CA VAL A 204 -8.50 -5.47 -18.28
C VAL A 204 -7.40 -6.51 -18.51
N GLU A 205 -6.15 -6.08 -18.55
CA GLU A 205 -4.98 -6.95 -18.77
C GLU A 205 -4.73 -7.92 -17.59
N THR A 206 -4.89 -7.44 -16.35
CA THR A 206 -4.39 -8.15 -15.16
C THR A 206 -5.46 -8.81 -14.32
N ALA A 207 -6.65 -8.22 -14.20
CA ALA A 207 -7.69 -8.67 -13.28
C ALA A 207 -8.88 -9.30 -14.01
N TRP A 208 -9.24 -8.80 -15.19
CA TRP A 208 -10.44 -9.24 -15.92
C TRP A 208 -10.15 -10.20 -17.08
N SER A 209 -8.94 -10.77 -17.13
CA SER A 209 -8.54 -11.76 -18.14
C SER A 209 -8.92 -11.33 -19.57
N THR A 210 -8.57 -10.09 -19.92
CA THR A 210 -8.84 -9.41 -21.21
C THR A 210 -10.31 -9.13 -21.56
N ARG A 211 -11.27 -9.48 -20.69
CA ARG A 211 -12.69 -9.19 -20.89
C ARG A 211 -13.18 -8.06 -20.00
N MET A 212 -13.28 -6.85 -20.56
CA MET A 212 -13.83 -5.71 -19.85
C MET A 212 -15.31 -5.91 -19.46
N PRO A 213 -15.70 -5.68 -18.18
CA PRO A 213 -17.09 -5.67 -17.75
C PRO A 213 -17.89 -4.55 -18.41
N ASP A 214 -19.20 -4.76 -18.60
CA ASP A 214 -20.10 -3.72 -19.11
C ASP A 214 -20.40 -2.64 -18.06
N ALA A 215 -20.24 -2.98 -16.78
CA ALA A 215 -20.42 -2.06 -15.66
C ALA A 215 -19.38 -2.31 -14.56
N VAL A 216 -18.91 -1.23 -13.94
CA VAL A 216 -17.96 -1.24 -12.82
C VAL A 216 -18.43 -0.33 -11.70
N ASP A 217 -18.11 -0.71 -10.47
CA ASP A 217 -18.20 0.16 -9.31
C ASP A 217 -16.91 0.96 -9.18
N VAL A 218 -17.02 2.26 -8.97
CA VAL A 218 -15.88 3.16 -8.76
C VAL A 218 -16.02 3.74 -7.36
N VAL A 219 -15.10 3.39 -6.47
CA VAL A 219 -15.13 3.85 -5.08
C VAL A 219 -14.15 5.01 -4.92
N ILE A 220 -14.68 6.19 -4.57
CA ILE A 220 -13.90 7.37 -4.25
C ILE A 220 -13.46 7.27 -2.78
N VAL A 221 -12.16 7.51 -2.56
CA VAL A 221 -11.54 7.55 -1.24
C VAL A 221 -10.79 8.86 -1.05
N ALA A 222 -10.86 9.39 0.16
CA ALA A 222 -9.99 10.46 0.59
C ALA A 222 -9.65 10.28 2.06
N ASP A 223 -8.40 10.57 2.39
CA ASP A 223 -7.85 10.35 3.72
C ASP A 223 -6.83 11.43 4.07
N GLY A 224 -6.90 11.89 5.32
CA GLY A 224 -5.94 12.80 5.93
C GLY A 224 -5.02 12.02 6.86
N GLY A 225 -3.73 11.96 6.55
CA GLY A 225 -2.73 11.30 7.37
C GLY A 225 -1.65 12.27 7.86
N GLY A 226 -1.24 12.18 9.12
CA GLY A 226 -0.12 12.98 9.62
C GLY A 226 0.07 12.93 11.14
N ASP A 227 1.33 12.77 11.55
CA ASP A 227 1.74 12.76 12.96
C ASP A 227 2.22 14.17 13.36
N GLY A 228 1.36 15.20 13.21
CA GLY A 228 1.63 16.58 13.63
C GLY A 228 2.76 17.35 12.89
N ALA A 229 3.69 16.66 12.20
CA ALA A 229 4.83 17.26 11.50
C ALA A 229 4.59 17.48 9.99
N ALA A 230 3.65 16.74 9.39
CA ALA A 230 3.18 16.94 8.02
C ALA A 230 1.77 16.38 7.88
N ASN A 231 0.77 17.25 7.73
CA ASN A 231 -0.58 16.83 7.38
C ASN A 231 -0.62 16.59 5.86
N LEU A 232 -0.76 15.33 5.46
CA LEU A 232 -0.85 14.91 4.07
C LEU A 232 -2.28 14.44 3.79
N VAL A 233 -2.97 15.15 2.92
CA VAL A 233 -4.31 14.78 2.46
C VAL A 233 -4.19 14.14 1.09
N LYS A 234 -4.89 13.02 0.89
CA LYS A 234 -4.86 12.23 -0.35
C LYS A 234 -6.29 12.02 -0.84
N MET A 235 -6.49 12.12 -2.14
CA MET A 235 -7.73 11.76 -2.80
C MET A 235 -7.44 10.79 -3.95
N GLY A 236 -8.23 9.74 -4.03
CA GLY A 236 -8.07 8.71 -5.04
C GLY A 236 -9.35 7.94 -5.27
N LEU A 237 -9.23 6.88 -6.05
CA LEU A 237 -10.31 5.94 -6.30
C LEU A 237 -9.78 4.53 -6.50
N PHE A 238 -10.66 3.55 -6.43
CA PHE A 238 -10.36 2.18 -6.84
C PHE A 238 -11.62 1.49 -7.40
N ILE A 239 -11.41 0.42 -8.16
CA ILE A 239 -12.50 -0.40 -8.72
C ILE A 239 -12.52 -1.77 -8.02
N PRO A 240 -13.55 -2.10 -7.23
CA PRO A 240 -13.66 -3.42 -6.60
C PRO A 240 -14.20 -4.52 -7.52
N THR A 241 -14.90 -4.15 -8.60
CA THR A 241 -15.58 -5.10 -9.47
C THR A 241 -14.60 -6.08 -10.13
N GLY A 242 -14.61 -7.34 -9.69
CA GLY A 242 -13.76 -8.39 -10.26
C GLY A 242 -12.26 -8.20 -10.00
N VAL A 243 -11.87 -7.37 -9.03
CA VAL A 243 -10.45 -7.10 -8.70
C VAL A 243 -10.11 -7.74 -7.34
N PRO A 244 -9.07 -8.60 -7.24
CA PRO A 244 -8.63 -9.16 -5.97
C PRO A 244 -7.98 -8.09 -5.08
N ALA A 245 -8.32 -8.07 -3.79
CA ALA A 245 -7.83 -7.10 -2.81
C ALA A 245 -7.93 -5.64 -3.32
N PRO A 246 -9.13 -5.14 -3.64
CA PRO A 246 -9.29 -3.87 -4.34
C PRO A 246 -8.91 -2.65 -3.51
N GLN A 247 -8.94 -2.77 -2.17
CA GLN A 247 -8.47 -1.75 -1.24
C GLN A 247 -6.96 -1.79 -1.00
N SER A 248 -6.23 -2.71 -1.64
CA SER A 248 -4.77 -2.72 -1.60
C SER A 248 -4.23 -1.38 -2.11
N PRO A 249 -3.22 -0.77 -1.47
CA PRO A 249 -2.61 0.47 -1.94
C PRO A 249 -2.08 0.39 -3.39
N PHE A 250 -1.82 -0.81 -3.91
CA PHE A 250 -1.40 -1.04 -5.29
C PHE A 250 -2.55 -0.99 -6.31
N ASN A 251 -3.79 -1.13 -5.86
CA ASN A 251 -4.99 -1.07 -6.68
C ASN A 251 -5.72 0.27 -6.57
N VAL A 252 -5.18 1.23 -5.82
CA VAL A 252 -5.75 2.58 -5.68
C VAL A 252 -5.07 3.51 -6.68
N LEU A 253 -5.88 4.15 -7.53
CA LEU A 253 -5.43 5.27 -8.33
C LEU A 253 -5.47 6.54 -7.47
N LEU A 254 -4.30 7.05 -7.10
CA LEU A 254 -4.18 8.36 -6.47
C LEU A 254 -4.44 9.44 -7.53
N LEU A 255 -5.45 10.28 -7.31
CA LEU A 255 -5.77 11.39 -8.21
C LEU A 255 -4.96 12.64 -7.85
N SER A 256 -4.87 12.92 -6.56
CA SER A 256 -4.14 14.07 -6.03
C SER A 256 -3.75 13.85 -4.56
N ALA A 257 -2.71 14.55 -4.13
CA ALA A 257 -2.31 14.65 -2.75
C ALA A 257 -1.72 16.04 -2.47
N TYR A 258 -1.92 16.56 -1.26
CA TYR A 258 -1.33 17.82 -0.85
C TYR A 258 -0.93 17.82 0.63
N THR A 259 0.10 18.60 0.95
CA THR A 259 0.53 18.87 2.31
C THR A 259 -0.14 20.15 2.81
N GLY A 260 -0.85 20.07 3.94
CA GLY A 260 -1.54 21.21 4.48
C GLY A 260 -2.71 20.84 5.39
N LYS A 261 -3.43 21.85 5.85
CA LYS A 261 -4.63 21.66 6.66
C LYS A 261 -5.71 20.96 5.82
N GLU A 262 -6.36 19.97 6.42
CA GLU A 262 -7.58 19.36 5.88
C GLU A 262 -8.71 20.41 5.93
N SER A 263 -8.93 21.10 4.80
CA SER A 263 -9.97 22.11 4.65
C SER A 263 -10.55 22.05 3.24
N ARG A 264 -11.78 22.54 3.08
CA ARG A 264 -12.47 22.52 1.79
C ARG A 264 -11.76 23.39 0.76
N GLU A 265 -11.25 24.55 1.18
CA GLU A 265 -10.53 25.48 0.32
C GLU A 265 -9.29 24.82 -0.26
N ASN A 266 -8.45 24.22 0.59
CA ASN A 266 -7.26 23.50 0.15
C ASN A 266 -7.60 22.30 -0.74
N LEU A 267 -8.65 21.57 -0.41
CA LEU A 267 -9.10 20.44 -1.22
C LEU A 267 -9.54 20.90 -2.62
N ILE A 268 -10.30 21.98 -2.73
CA ILE A 268 -10.69 22.56 -4.03
C ILE A 268 -9.44 23.05 -4.77
N THR A 269 -8.59 23.85 -4.13
CA THR A 269 -7.40 24.42 -4.77
C THR A 269 -6.41 23.37 -5.25
N PHE A 270 -6.08 22.37 -4.43
CA PHE A 270 -5.04 21.40 -4.77
C PHE A 270 -5.56 20.14 -5.47
N CYS A 271 -6.87 19.88 -5.43
CA CYS A 271 -7.47 18.70 -6.05
C CYS A 271 -8.46 19.04 -7.17
N GLU A 272 -8.53 20.29 -7.63
CA GLU A 272 -9.48 20.81 -8.64
C GLU A 272 -9.67 19.86 -9.82
N LYS A 273 -8.58 19.55 -10.54
CA LYS A 273 -8.60 18.66 -11.72
C LYS A 273 -9.18 17.28 -11.40
N GLY A 274 -8.83 16.73 -10.24
CA GLY A 274 -9.33 15.45 -9.76
C GLY A 274 -10.83 15.50 -9.43
N LEU A 275 -11.28 16.57 -8.77
CA LEU A 275 -12.70 16.79 -8.48
C LEU A 275 -13.52 16.99 -9.74
N ASP A 276 -13.03 17.76 -10.70
CA ASP A 276 -13.69 17.97 -12.00
C ASP A 276 -13.85 16.68 -12.78
N PHE A 277 -12.84 15.80 -12.72
CA PHE A 277 -12.94 14.46 -13.29
C PHE A 277 -14.00 13.62 -12.57
N LEU A 278 -13.99 13.58 -11.24
CA LEU A 278 -14.99 12.84 -10.45
C LEU A 278 -16.41 13.35 -10.70
N ASN A 279 -16.61 14.67 -10.79
CA ASN A 279 -17.89 15.30 -11.08
C ASN A 279 -18.42 14.88 -12.45
N ARG A 280 -17.57 14.86 -13.48
CA ARG A 280 -17.92 14.35 -14.81
C ARG A 280 -18.27 12.87 -14.76
N LEU A 281 -17.48 12.04 -14.08
CA LEU A 281 -17.74 10.62 -13.94
C LEU A 281 -19.08 10.32 -13.25
N CYS A 282 -19.41 11.07 -12.19
CA CYS A 282 -20.69 11.00 -11.49
C CYS A 282 -21.88 11.42 -12.36
N LYS A 283 -21.69 12.45 -13.21
CA LYS A 283 -22.72 12.98 -14.12
C LYS A 283 -22.99 12.02 -15.27
N ASP A 284 -21.94 11.60 -15.97
CA ASP A 284 -22.04 10.83 -17.20
C ASP A 284 -22.31 9.35 -16.93
N LYS A 285 -21.85 8.84 -15.77
CA LYS A 285 -21.98 7.44 -15.33
C LYS A 285 -21.47 6.44 -16.36
N LYS A 286 -20.62 6.90 -17.26
CA LYS A 286 -20.02 6.15 -18.35
C LYS A 286 -18.62 6.65 -18.57
N PHE A 287 -17.74 5.75 -19.00
CA PHE A 287 -16.38 6.10 -19.35
C PHE A 287 -15.97 5.29 -20.59
N GLU A 288 -15.17 5.87 -21.49
CA GLU A 288 -14.71 5.19 -22.70
C GLU A 288 -13.26 4.73 -22.52
N VAL A 289 -13.01 3.44 -22.77
CA VAL A 289 -11.67 2.85 -22.75
C VAL A 289 -11.51 1.99 -24.00
N ALA A 290 -10.45 2.27 -24.77
CA ALA A 290 -10.14 1.54 -26.00
C ALA A 290 -11.34 1.41 -26.97
N GLY A 291 -12.12 2.50 -27.14
CA GLY A 291 -13.29 2.55 -28.02
C GLY A 291 -14.54 1.85 -27.49
N ARG A 292 -14.53 1.34 -26.25
CA ARG A 292 -15.69 0.72 -25.61
C ARG A 292 -16.14 1.51 -24.39
N GLN A 293 -17.45 1.76 -24.33
CA GLN A 293 -18.07 2.39 -23.16
C GLN A 293 -18.30 1.37 -22.05
N ILE A 294 -17.93 1.75 -20.83
CA ILE A 294 -18.26 1.06 -19.58
C ILE A 294 -19.21 1.92 -18.76
N ALA A 295 -20.21 1.31 -18.15
CA ALA A 295 -21.04 1.99 -17.17
C ALA A 295 -20.30 2.09 -15.83
N CYS A 296 -20.30 3.27 -15.22
CA CYS A 296 -19.64 3.52 -13.94
C CYS A 296 -20.67 3.83 -12.87
N ARG A 297 -20.71 3.00 -11.82
CA ARG A 297 -21.48 3.25 -10.59
C ARG A 297 -20.53 3.84 -9.56
N VAL A 298 -20.64 5.15 -9.33
CA VAL A 298 -19.72 5.86 -8.42
C VAL A 298 -20.25 5.81 -7.00
N LEU A 299 -19.40 5.38 -6.06
CA LEU A 299 -19.66 5.26 -4.64
C LEU A 299 -18.66 6.13 -3.87
N LEU A 300 -19.13 6.89 -2.90
CA LEU A 300 -18.27 7.65 -1.99
C LEU A 300 -18.06 6.84 -0.70
N CYS A 301 -16.82 6.45 -0.42
CA CYS A 301 -16.46 5.72 0.79
C CYS A 301 -15.21 6.33 1.40
N SER A 302 -15.38 7.45 2.13
CA SER A 302 -14.31 8.13 2.86
C SER A 302 -14.66 8.22 4.36
N ASP A 303 -13.68 8.58 5.20
CA ASP A 303 -13.94 8.80 6.64
C ASP A 303 -15.04 9.87 6.84
N LEU A 304 -15.83 9.72 7.90
CA LEU A 304 -16.93 10.63 8.28
C LEU A 304 -16.46 12.07 8.53
N LYS A 305 -15.15 12.30 8.71
CA LYS A 305 -14.56 13.64 8.77
C LYS A 305 -14.31 14.25 7.39
N VAL A 306 -13.91 13.42 6.43
CA VAL A 306 -13.51 13.82 5.08
C VAL A 306 -14.73 13.93 4.15
N VAL A 307 -15.73 13.05 4.33
CA VAL A 307 -16.98 13.07 3.54
C VAL A 307 -17.66 14.44 3.60
N PRO A 308 -17.88 15.07 4.77
CA PRO A 308 -18.41 16.42 4.83
C PRO A 308 -17.55 17.46 4.10
N LEU A 309 -16.22 17.36 4.13
CA LEU A 309 -15.34 18.31 3.43
C LEU A 309 -15.50 18.22 1.91
N ILE A 310 -15.55 17.01 1.38
CA ILE A 310 -15.83 16.73 -0.04
C ILE A 310 -17.21 17.28 -0.41
N LEU A 311 -18.23 16.95 0.38
CA LEU A 311 -19.62 17.34 0.13
C LEU A 311 -19.93 18.81 0.46
N GLY A 312 -19.06 19.51 1.16
CA GLY A 312 -19.26 20.90 1.59
C GLY A 312 -20.18 21.06 2.80
N ILE A 313 -20.32 20.01 3.59
CA ILE A 313 -21.12 19.97 4.79
C ILE A 313 -20.24 20.39 5.98
N LYS A 314 -20.78 21.22 6.88
CA LYS A 314 -20.06 21.66 8.09
C LYS A 314 -19.90 20.46 9.06
N ALA A 315 -18.70 19.89 9.13
CA ALA A 315 -18.42 18.61 9.80
C ALA A 315 -18.40 18.67 11.34
N ALA A 316 -18.05 19.81 11.94
CA ALA A 316 -17.78 19.93 13.37
C ALA A 316 -18.69 21.00 14.01
N GLY A 317 -19.63 20.56 14.85
CA GLY A 317 -20.51 21.45 15.62
C GLY A 317 -21.77 21.93 14.90
N ALA A 318 -21.98 21.54 13.63
CA ALA A 318 -23.22 21.85 12.93
C ALA A 318 -24.42 21.15 13.59
N THR A 319 -25.57 21.82 13.60
CA THR A 319 -26.84 21.23 14.05
C THR A 319 -27.14 19.97 13.25
N GLN A 320 -26.74 19.88 11.98
CA GLN A 320 -26.82 18.68 11.16
C GLN A 320 -25.55 17.83 11.32
N PHE A 321 -25.69 16.66 11.94
CA PHE A 321 -24.57 15.77 12.27
C PHE A 321 -24.36 14.64 11.25
N CYS A 322 -25.39 14.27 10.49
CA CYS A 322 -25.36 13.09 9.63
C CYS A 322 -25.27 13.49 8.15
N PRO A 323 -24.26 13.04 7.40
CA PRO A 323 -24.20 13.28 5.94
C PRO A 323 -25.30 12.53 5.18
N ASN A 324 -25.95 11.53 5.79
CA ASN A 324 -27.04 10.76 5.18
C ASN A 324 -28.44 11.23 5.59
N CYS A 325 -28.58 12.13 6.57
CA CYS A 325 -29.89 12.68 6.94
C CYS A 325 -29.78 14.14 7.40
N THR A 326 -30.76 14.95 7.01
CA THR A 326 -30.83 16.38 7.33
C THR A 326 -31.26 16.68 8.78
N VAL A 327 -31.41 15.64 9.60
CA VAL A 327 -31.95 15.73 10.96
C VAL A 327 -30.98 16.44 11.87
N GLU A 328 -31.50 17.40 12.64
CA GLU A 328 -30.67 18.10 13.62
C GLU A 328 -30.30 17.21 14.81
N ARG A 329 -29.12 17.41 15.37
CA ARG A 329 -28.57 16.67 16.51
C ARG A 329 -29.52 16.68 17.71
N ALA A 330 -30.20 17.80 17.96
CA ALA A 330 -31.17 17.92 19.05
C ALA A 330 -32.45 17.12 18.78
N GLU A 331 -32.90 17.04 17.53
CA GLU A 331 -34.05 16.23 17.12
C GLU A 331 -33.73 14.74 17.12
N HIS A 332 -32.56 14.38 16.61
CA HIS A 332 -32.06 13.01 16.65
C HIS A 332 -31.91 12.49 18.08
N LYS A 333 -31.40 13.32 19.01
CA LYS A 333 -31.31 12.99 20.43
C LYS A 333 -32.70 12.77 21.05
N ARG A 334 -33.68 13.63 20.72
CA ARG A 334 -35.07 13.50 21.19
C ARG A 334 -35.77 12.25 20.63
N ALA A 335 -35.55 11.93 19.36
CA ALA A 335 -36.09 10.75 18.71
C ALA A 335 -35.51 9.45 19.28
N MET A 336 -34.21 9.42 19.61
CA MET A 336 -33.55 8.27 20.23
C MET A 336 -34.00 8.00 21.68
N THR A 337 -34.47 9.03 22.40
CA THR A 337 -34.90 8.91 23.81
C THR A 337 -36.38 8.58 24.00
N THR A 338 -37.18 8.54 22.92
CA THR A 338 -38.62 8.24 23.00
C THR A 338 -38.95 6.99 22.17
N ASP A 339 -39.79 6.10 22.70
CA ASP A 339 -40.17 4.86 21.97
C ASP A 339 -41.04 5.12 20.73
N ALA A 340 -41.60 6.32 20.59
CA ALA A 340 -42.20 6.80 19.35
C ALA A 340 -41.14 7.19 18.31
N GLY A 341 -40.12 7.96 18.72
CA GLY A 341 -39.03 8.36 17.83
C GLY A 341 -38.15 7.21 17.33
N LYS A 342 -37.96 6.16 18.14
CA LYS A 342 -37.28 4.92 17.71
C LYS A 342 -38.06 4.22 16.59
N ARG A 343 -39.39 4.17 16.67
CA ARG A 343 -40.26 3.54 15.65
C ARG A 343 -40.29 4.32 14.33
N ASP A 344 -40.22 5.65 14.39
CA ASP A 344 -40.16 6.50 13.19
C ASP A 344 -38.79 6.49 12.52
N LEU A 345 -37.71 6.39 13.29
CA LEU A 345 -36.36 6.16 12.75
C LEU A 345 -36.26 4.80 12.06
N GLN A 346 -36.87 3.76 12.64
CA GLN A 346 -36.87 2.41 12.06
C GLN A 346 -37.66 2.35 10.74
N ARG A 347 -38.80 3.05 10.65
CA ARG A 347 -39.56 3.22 9.39
C ARG A 347 -38.81 4.03 8.33
N SER A 348 -37.97 4.99 8.72
CA SER A 348 -37.16 5.76 7.75
C SER A 348 -35.94 4.98 7.27
N SER A 349 -35.34 4.12 8.11
CA SER A 349 -34.31 3.16 7.70
C SER A 349 -34.85 2.02 6.82
N ASP A 350 -36.10 1.61 7.02
CA ASP A 350 -36.76 0.60 6.17
C ASP A 350 -37.11 1.18 4.79
N LYS A 351 -37.41 2.49 4.71
CA LYS A 351 -37.57 3.19 3.43
C LYS A 351 -36.25 3.46 2.71
N SER A 352 -35.14 3.67 3.42
CA SER A 352 -33.80 3.85 2.81
C SER A 352 -33.11 2.53 2.48
N SER A 353 -33.53 1.40 3.05
CA SER A 353 -33.10 0.07 2.61
C SER A 353 -33.92 -0.47 1.42
N ALA A 354 -35.17 0.00 1.25
CA ALA A 354 -35.97 -0.24 0.04
C ALA A 354 -35.68 0.76 -1.11
N GLY A 355 -35.19 1.95 -0.78
CA GLY A 355 -34.73 2.96 -1.74
C GLY A 355 -33.24 2.81 -2.01
N ARG A 356 -32.89 2.24 -3.17
CA ARG A 356 -31.54 2.36 -3.77
C ARG A 356 -31.01 3.77 -3.52
N CYS A 357 -29.77 3.91 -3.06
CA CYS A 357 -29.06 5.20 -2.99
C CYS A 357 -28.87 5.78 -4.40
N SER A 358 -29.94 6.24 -5.02
CA SER A 358 -29.90 7.26 -6.05
C SER A 358 -29.76 8.58 -5.31
N VAL A 359 -28.51 9.04 -5.18
CA VAL A 359 -28.26 10.45 -4.90
C VAL A 359 -28.77 11.20 -6.13
N SER A 360 -29.92 11.85 -6.02
CA SER A 360 -30.36 12.84 -7.01
C SER A 360 -29.30 13.95 -7.04
N PRO A 361 -28.85 14.39 -8.22
CA PRO A 361 -27.76 15.34 -8.35
C PRO A 361 -28.24 16.71 -7.93
N THR A 362 -28.08 17.04 -6.65
CA THR A 362 -27.96 18.44 -6.28
C THR A 362 -26.61 18.88 -6.81
N THR A 363 -26.63 19.62 -7.92
CA THR A 363 -25.54 20.47 -8.37
C THR A 363 -24.80 21.02 -7.17
N LEU A 364 -23.49 20.73 -7.07
CA LEU A 364 -22.59 21.48 -6.20
C LEU A 364 -22.84 22.96 -6.49
N PRO A 365 -23.23 23.78 -5.49
CA PRO A 365 -23.52 25.18 -5.76
C PRO A 365 -22.25 25.86 -6.29
N PRO A 366 -22.36 26.77 -7.27
CA PRO A 366 -21.23 27.57 -7.71
C PRO A 366 -20.74 28.42 -6.53
N GLY A 367 -19.43 28.69 -6.54
CA GLY A 367 -18.70 29.29 -5.43
C GLY A 367 -19.32 30.56 -4.86
N GLY A 368 -19.19 30.68 -3.53
CA GLY A 368 -19.28 31.90 -2.76
C GLY A 368 -18.10 31.96 -1.81
#